data_AF-A0A0F9CYD0-F1
#
_entry.id   AF-A0A0F9CYD0-F1
#
_cell.length_a   1.000
_cell.length_b   1.000
_cell.length_c   1.000
_cell.angle_alpha   90.00
_cell.angle_beta   90.00
_cell.angle_gamma   90.00
#
_symmetry.space_group_name_H-M   'P 1'
#
loop_
_entity.id
_entity.type
_entity.pdbx_description
1 polymer ?
#
loop_
_entity_poly.entity_id
_entity_poly.type
_entity_poly.pdbx_seq_one_letter_code
_entity_poly.pdbx_strand_id
1 'polypeptide(L)'
;LYTDPKTETIERTKTYAYNMIDYILRDPMVAESLIKIAVHEYYTYTHSVNVAAVGTLFAQNIGFGESELKSFCSGILLHDVGKTRISTVILEKKTKITKEEFDKIKEHPQLGVEILKESGIDLKNEQLSCTTKFAA
;
A
#
# COMPACT_ATOMS: atom_id res chain seq x y z
N LEU A 1 13.31 21.89 -4.59
CA LEU A 1 13.25 20.50 -5.09
C LEU A 1 12.78 20.39 -6.55
N TYR A 2 12.17 21.44 -7.14
CA TYR A 2 11.78 21.47 -8.56
C TYR A 2 12.37 22.70 -9.26
N THR A 3 13.62 22.65 -9.67
CA THR A 3 14.20 23.73 -10.49
C THR A 3 14.84 23.27 -11.79
N ASP A 4 15.02 21.96 -12.03
CA ASP A 4 15.28 21.41 -13.37
C ASP A 4 15.21 19.87 -13.32
N PRO A 5 14.32 19.18 -14.06
CA PRO A 5 14.34 17.72 -14.11
C PRO A 5 15.54 17.26 -14.96
N LYS A 6 16.68 17.00 -14.31
CA LYS A 6 17.82 16.33 -14.95
C LYS A 6 17.36 15.01 -15.59
N THR A 7 17.93 14.65 -16.73
CA THR A 7 17.61 13.41 -17.49
C THR A 7 17.62 12.16 -16.61
N GLU A 8 18.55 12.08 -15.67
CA GLU A 8 18.64 11.00 -14.68
C GLU A 8 17.39 10.88 -13.79
N THR A 9 16.82 12.01 -13.35
CA THR A 9 15.58 12.03 -12.55
C THR A 9 14.39 11.54 -13.36
N ILE A 10 14.33 11.90 -14.64
CA ILE A 10 13.26 11.45 -15.56
C ILE A 10 13.36 9.94 -15.78
N GLU A 11 14.56 9.42 -16.05
CA GLU A 11 14.76 7.99 -16.26
C GLU A 11 14.50 7.16 -15.01
N ARG A 12 14.92 7.63 -13.82
CA ARG A 12 14.56 6.99 -12.54
C ARG A 12 13.05 6.94 -12.31
N THR A 13 12.33 8.02 -12.63
CA THR A 13 10.88 8.10 -12.50
C THR A 13 10.17 7.16 -13.48
N LYS A 14 10.67 7.03 -14.72
CA LYS A 14 10.16 6.06 -15.69
C LYS A 14 10.36 4.63 -15.21
N THR A 15 11.56 4.28 -14.76
CA THR A 15 11.84 2.95 -14.19
C THR A 15 10.89 2.64 -13.04
N TYR A 16 10.64 3.63 -12.16
CA TYR A 16 9.67 3.49 -11.08
C TYR A 16 8.25 3.20 -11.60
N ALA A 17 7.76 4.02 -12.53
CA ALA A 17 6.44 3.85 -13.12
C ALA A 17 6.28 2.48 -13.81
N TYR A 18 7.29 2.06 -14.57
CA TYR A 18 7.27 0.75 -15.22
C TYR A 18 7.30 -0.40 -14.22
N ASN A 19 8.11 -0.33 -13.16
CA ASN A 19 8.15 -1.37 -12.14
C ASN A 19 6.82 -1.48 -11.38
N MET A 20 6.17 -0.35 -11.11
CA MET A 20 4.86 -0.32 -10.46
C MET A 20 3.78 -0.92 -11.36
N ILE A 21 3.74 -0.52 -12.64
CA ILE A 21 2.79 -1.05 -13.63
C ILE A 21 3.04 -2.53 -13.87
N ASP A 22 4.30 -2.94 -14.05
CA ASP A 22 4.68 -4.34 -14.27
C ASP A 22 4.27 -5.21 -13.08
N TYR A 23 4.41 -4.71 -11.85
CA TYR A 23 3.94 -5.42 -10.65
C TYR A 23 2.41 -5.56 -10.61
N ILE A 24 1.68 -4.46 -10.83
CA ILE A 24 0.21 -4.48 -10.81
C ILE A 24 -0.36 -5.37 -11.92
N LEU A 25 0.24 -5.36 -13.11
CA LEU A 25 -0.23 -6.11 -14.27
C LEU A 25 0.18 -7.59 -14.25
N ARG A 26 1.28 -7.94 -13.57
CA ARG A 26 1.74 -9.34 -13.46
C ARG A 26 1.05 -10.13 -12.36
N ASP A 27 0.42 -9.44 -11.40
CA ASP A 27 -0.32 -10.07 -10.33
C ASP A 27 -1.82 -9.68 -10.41
N PRO A 28 -2.66 -10.54 -11.05
CA PRO A 28 -4.09 -10.31 -11.18
C PRO A 28 -4.80 -10.08 -9.83
N MET A 29 -4.26 -10.62 -8.75
CA MET A 29 -4.85 -10.54 -7.41
C MET A 29 -4.49 -9.23 -6.70
N VAL A 30 -3.29 -8.69 -6.94
CA VAL A 30 -2.95 -7.31 -6.55
C VAL A 30 -3.85 -6.33 -7.29
N ALA A 31 -4.04 -6.51 -8.59
CA ALA A 31 -4.98 -5.70 -9.37
C ALA A 31 -6.41 -5.79 -8.81
N GLU A 32 -6.90 -7.00 -8.51
CA GLU A 32 -8.23 -7.21 -7.92
C GLU A 32 -8.37 -6.56 -6.53
N SER A 33 -7.35 -6.68 -5.68
CA SER A 33 -7.33 -6.07 -4.35
C SER A 33 -7.34 -4.55 -4.41
N LEU A 34 -6.57 -3.96 -5.33
CA LEU A 34 -6.58 -2.51 -5.58
C LEU A 34 -7.96 -2.05 -6.09
N ILE A 35 -8.61 -2.82 -6.96
CA ILE A 35 -9.98 -2.54 -7.40
C ILE A 35 -10.97 -2.63 -6.22
N LYS A 36 -10.86 -3.64 -5.35
CA LYS A 36 -11.70 -3.77 -4.14
C LYS A 36 -11.55 -2.56 -3.21
N ILE A 37 -10.32 -2.11 -2.95
CA ILE A 37 -10.06 -0.91 -2.15
C ILE A 37 -10.66 0.32 -2.85
N ALA A 38 -10.44 0.48 -4.16
CA ALA A 38 -10.95 1.61 -4.93
C ALA A 38 -12.49 1.70 -4.94
N VAL A 39 -13.17 0.55 -5.01
CA VAL A 39 -14.64 0.47 -4.97
C VAL A 39 -15.17 0.71 -3.56
N HIS A 40 -14.44 0.28 -2.53
CA HIS A 40 -14.89 0.39 -1.14
C HIS A 40 -14.66 1.78 -0.53
N GLU A 41 -13.49 2.36 -0.78
CA GLU A 41 -13.08 3.63 -0.17
C GLU A 41 -12.01 4.30 -1.05
N TYR A 42 -12.46 5.21 -1.91
CA TYR A 42 -11.61 5.88 -2.91
C TYR A 42 -10.47 6.70 -2.29
N TYR A 43 -10.66 7.24 -1.08
CA TYR A 43 -9.61 7.94 -0.35
C TYR A 43 -8.53 6.97 0.14
N THR A 44 -8.87 5.81 0.70
CA THR A 44 -7.90 4.76 1.06
C THR A 44 -7.11 4.26 -0.16
N TYR A 45 -7.77 4.11 -1.32
CA TYR A 45 -7.08 3.76 -2.57
C TYR A 45 -6.06 4.82 -2.99
N THR A 46 -6.49 6.08 -3.09
CA THR A 46 -5.59 7.18 -3.49
C THR A 46 -4.48 7.40 -2.47
N HIS A 47 -4.75 7.22 -1.17
CA HIS A 47 -3.76 7.23 -0.10
C HIS A 47 -2.71 6.13 -0.32
N SER A 48 -3.13 4.88 -0.47
CA SER A 48 -2.22 3.73 -0.61
C SER A 48 -1.33 3.85 -1.84
N VAL A 49 -1.88 4.32 -2.97
CA VAL A 49 -1.10 4.57 -4.20
C VAL A 49 -0.09 5.71 -4.00
N ASN A 50 -0.48 6.82 -3.36
CA ASN A 50 0.40 7.96 -3.12
C ASN A 50 1.53 7.62 -2.15
N VAL A 51 1.24 6.92 -1.06
CA VAL A 51 2.24 6.50 -0.07
C VAL A 51 3.20 5.48 -0.69
N ALA A 52 2.70 4.54 -1.50
CA ALA A 52 3.56 3.59 -2.22
C ALA A 52 4.50 4.30 -3.20
N ALA A 53 3.98 5.29 -3.94
CA ALA A 53 4.77 6.11 -4.86
C ALA A 53 5.90 6.86 -4.16
N VAL A 54 5.57 7.66 -3.15
CA VAL A 54 6.56 8.47 -2.43
C VAL A 54 7.52 7.59 -1.63
N GLY A 55 7.00 6.57 -0.94
CA GLY A 55 7.79 5.66 -0.13
C GLY A 55 8.81 4.89 -0.95
N THR A 56 8.42 4.35 -2.11
CA THR A 56 9.33 3.56 -2.93
C THR A 56 10.41 4.42 -3.58
N LEU A 57 10.09 5.67 -3.97
CA LEU A 57 11.09 6.63 -4.42
C LEU A 57 12.11 6.96 -3.32
N PHE A 58 11.63 7.12 -2.08
CA PHE A 58 12.50 7.31 -0.92
C PHE A 58 13.39 6.09 -0.66
N ALA A 59 12.81 4.88 -0.66
CA ALA A 59 13.52 3.61 -0.48
C ALA A 59 14.63 3.43 -1.53
N GLN A 60 14.36 3.78 -2.80
CA GLN A 60 15.36 3.74 -3.86
C GLN A 60 16.50 4.72 -3.56
N ASN A 61 16.17 5.92 -3.09
CA ASN A 61 17.17 6.94 -2.80
C ASN A 61 18.10 6.57 -1.63
N ILE A 62 17.65 5.73 -0.71
CA ILE A 62 18.48 5.21 0.39
C ILE A 62 19.17 3.88 0.07
N GLY A 63 19.10 3.42 -1.18
CA GLY A 63 19.92 2.31 -1.70
C GLY A 63 19.24 0.94 -1.75
N PHE A 64 17.92 0.85 -1.67
CA PHE A 64 17.22 -0.43 -1.81
C PHE A 64 17.42 -1.01 -3.21
N GLY A 65 17.71 -2.30 -3.28
CA GLY A 65 17.79 -3.07 -4.51
C GLY A 65 16.42 -3.33 -5.14
N GLU A 66 16.40 -3.75 -6.40
CA GLU A 66 15.15 -3.93 -7.16
C GLU A 66 14.15 -4.90 -6.51
N SER A 67 14.63 -6.02 -5.96
CA SER A 67 13.80 -6.99 -5.24
C SER A 67 13.21 -6.43 -3.94
N GLU A 68 13.97 -5.59 -3.24
CA GLU A 68 13.53 -4.94 -2.00
C GLU A 68 12.48 -3.87 -2.32
N LEU A 69 12.68 -3.09 -3.37
CA LEU A 69 11.71 -2.08 -3.83
C LEU A 69 10.37 -2.70 -4.24
N LYS A 70 10.38 -3.85 -4.92
CA LYS A 70 9.15 -4.59 -5.26
C LYS A 70 8.40 -5.05 -4.00
N SER A 71 9.12 -5.59 -3.03
CA SER A 71 8.53 -6.07 -1.77
C SER A 71 8.02 -4.90 -0.91
N PHE A 72 8.75 -3.79 -0.89
CA PHE A 72 8.40 -2.58 -0.16
C PHE A 72 7.15 -1.90 -0.76
N CYS A 73 7.14 -1.69 -2.09
CA CYS A 73 6.01 -1.09 -2.79
C CYS A 73 4.73 -1.90 -2.60
N SER A 74 4.81 -3.22 -2.74
CA SER A 74 3.66 -4.12 -2.53
C SER A 74 3.16 -4.09 -1.09
N GLY A 75 4.07 -4.13 -0.11
CA GLY A 75 3.71 -4.01 1.30
C GLY A 75 2.98 -2.72 1.62
N ILE A 76 3.42 -1.58 1.05
CA ILE A 76 2.75 -0.29 1.24
C ILE A 76 1.42 -0.23 0.49
N LEU A 77 1.32 -0.72 -0.73
CA LEU A 77 0.05 -0.72 -1.47
C LEU A 77 -1.06 -1.46 -0.72
N LEU A 78 -0.68 -2.48 0.04
CA LEU A 78 -1.61 -3.36 0.74
C LEU A 78 -1.74 -3.05 2.24
N HIS A 79 -1.00 -2.08 2.79
CA HIS A 79 -0.93 -1.82 4.24
C HIS A 79 -2.31 -1.59 4.88
N ASP A 80 -3.22 -0.97 4.13
CA ASP A 80 -4.55 -0.59 4.58
C ASP A 80 -5.67 -1.56 4.11
N VAL A 81 -5.34 -2.67 3.44
CA VAL A 81 -6.38 -3.59 2.88
C VAL A 81 -7.32 -4.13 3.96
N GLY A 82 -6.84 -4.29 5.20
CA GLY A 82 -7.67 -4.73 6.32
C GLY A 82 -8.76 -3.74 6.73
N LYS A 83 -8.68 -2.47 6.34
CA LYS A 83 -9.77 -1.50 6.57
C LYS A 83 -11.06 -1.91 5.87
N THR A 84 -10.99 -2.76 4.83
CA THR A 84 -12.17 -3.34 4.17
C THR A 84 -13.01 -4.26 5.06
N ARG A 85 -12.47 -4.69 6.22
CA ARG A 85 -13.20 -5.47 7.23
C ARG A 85 -13.73 -4.61 8.39
N ILE A 86 -13.45 -3.31 8.39
CA ILE A 86 -13.95 -2.36 9.39
C ILE A 86 -15.21 -1.68 8.85
N SER A 87 -16.18 -1.43 9.73
CA SER A 87 -17.41 -0.71 9.37
C SER A 87 -17.10 0.68 8.81
N THR A 88 -17.63 1.02 7.65
CA THR A 88 -17.52 2.35 7.04
C THR A 88 -18.08 3.46 7.93
N VAL A 89 -19.08 3.16 8.77
CA VAL A 89 -19.63 4.10 9.76
C VAL A 89 -18.57 4.55 10.77
N ILE A 90 -17.62 3.66 11.10
CA ILE A 90 -16.49 3.98 12.00
C ILE A 90 -15.42 4.78 11.23
N LEU A 91 -15.09 4.35 10.01
CA LEU A 91 -14.03 4.96 9.19
C LEU A 91 -14.37 6.40 8.74
N GLU A 92 -15.63 6.66 8.39
CA GLU A 92 -16.09 7.95 7.87
C GLU A 92 -16.64 8.88 8.97
N LYS A 93 -16.50 8.50 10.24
CA LYS A 93 -17.07 9.23 11.37
C LYS A 93 -16.46 10.64 11.46
N LYS A 94 -17.31 11.66 11.29
CA LYS A 94 -16.91 13.08 11.40
C LYS A 94 -16.80 13.60 12.83
N THR A 95 -17.28 12.83 13.80
CA THR A 95 -17.21 13.15 15.23
C THR A 95 -16.07 12.38 15.89
N LYS A 96 -15.79 12.66 17.16
CA LYS A 96 -14.69 12.00 17.88
C LYS A 96 -14.91 10.48 17.89
N ILE A 97 -13.90 9.74 17.45
CA ILE A 97 -13.85 8.29 17.51
C ILE A 97 -13.73 7.87 18.99
N THR A 98 -14.55 6.92 19.43
CA THR A 98 -14.47 6.38 20.79
C THR A 98 -13.26 5.46 20.92
N LYS A 99 -12.90 5.11 22.17
CA LYS A 99 -11.79 4.18 22.39
C LYS A 99 -12.05 2.82 21.74
N GLU A 100 -13.27 2.31 21.87
CA GLU A 100 -13.70 1.02 21.33
C GLU A 100 -13.69 1.00 19.79
N GLU A 101 -14.11 2.11 19.17
CA GLU A 101 -14.04 2.27 17.71
C GLU A 101 -12.60 2.34 17.23
N PHE A 102 -11.72 3.05 17.96
CA PHE A 102 -10.30 3.12 17.62
C PHE A 102 -9.59 1.79 17.82
N ASP A 103 -9.94 1.03 18.85
CA ASP A 103 -9.38 -0.30 19.07
C ASP A 103 -9.77 -1.25 17.93
N LYS A 104 -10.98 -1.15 17.38
CA LYS A 104 -11.35 -1.86 16.13
C LYS A 104 -10.54 -1.40 14.92
N ILE A 105 -10.27 -0.09 14.80
CA ILE A 105 -9.43 0.40 13.70
C ILE A 105 -8.03 -0.20 13.76
N LYS A 106 -7.46 -0.36 14.96
CA LYS A 106 -6.13 -0.96 15.14
C LYS A 106 -6.04 -2.44 14.77
N GLU A 107 -7.15 -3.12 14.56
CA GLU A 107 -7.16 -4.52 14.11
C GLU A 107 -6.87 -4.64 12.60
N HIS A 108 -6.98 -3.55 11.83
CA HIS A 108 -6.79 -3.57 10.38
C HIS A 108 -5.46 -4.16 9.88
N PRO A 109 -4.29 -4.04 10.55
CA PRO A 109 -3.07 -4.64 10.06
C PRO A 109 -3.18 -6.18 10.08
N GLN A 110 -3.67 -6.74 11.19
CA GLN A 110 -3.92 -8.18 11.34
C GLN A 110 -4.99 -8.68 10.37
N LEU A 111 -6.12 -7.96 10.26
CA LEU A 111 -7.17 -8.26 9.30
C LEU A 111 -6.64 -8.23 7.87
N GLY A 112 -5.72 -7.31 7.55
CA GLY A 112 -5.05 -7.25 6.26
C GLY A 112 -4.23 -8.50 5.98
N VAL A 113 -3.45 -8.97 6.96
CA VAL A 113 -2.71 -10.24 6.85
C VAL A 113 -3.65 -11.43 6.61
N GLU A 114 -4.78 -11.48 7.31
CA GLU A 114 -5.79 -12.53 7.13
C GLU A 114 -6.38 -12.52 5.72
N ILE A 115 -6.83 -11.36 5.22
CA ILE A 115 -7.35 -11.20 3.86
C ILE A 115 -6.34 -11.66 2.82
N LEU A 116 -5.06 -11.31 3.00
CA LEU A 116 -4.00 -11.65 2.04
C LEU A 116 -3.71 -13.16 2.04
N LYS A 117 -3.75 -13.81 3.21
CA LYS A 117 -3.65 -15.28 3.32
C LYS A 117 -4.86 -16.00 2.70
N GLU A 118 -6.07 -15.51 2.94
CA GLU A 118 -7.31 -16.05 2.36
C GLU A 118 -7.33 -15.93 0.83
N SER A 119 -6.69 -14.87 0.30
CA SER A 119 -6.60 -14.61 -1.13
C SER A 119 -5.60 -15.53 -1.84
N GLY A 120 -4.92 -16.45 -1.14
CA GLY A 120 -3.98 -17.39 -1.77
C GLY A 120 -2.67 -16.74 -2.24
N ILE A 121 -2.38 -15.53 -1.76
CA ILE A 121 -1.14 -14.82 -2.08
C ILE A 121 -0.04 -15.36 -1.16
N ASP A 122 0.97 -16.02 -1.74
CA ASP A 122 2.18 -16.41 -1.02
C ASP A 122 3.10 -15.18 -0.89
N LEU A 123 2.70 -14.24 -0.02
CA LEU A 123 3.52 -13.08 0.30
C LEU A 123 4.77 -13.54 1.06
N LYS A 124 5.93 -13.12 0.59
CA LYS A 124 7.18 -13.29 1.34
C LYS A 124 7.05 -12.59 2.69
N ASN A 125 7.71 -13.12 3.71
CA ASN A 125 7.71 -12.56 5.07
C ASN A 125 8.07 -11.05 5.10
N GLU A 126 8.90 -10.61 4.16
CA GLU A 126 9.29 -9.20 3.98
C GLU A 126 8.11 -8.31 3.58
N GLN A 127 7.21 -8.80 2.72
CA GLN A 127 6.02 -8.10 2.25
C GLN A 127 4.98 -8.01 3.38
N LEU A 128 4.72 -9.13 4.08
CA LEU A 128 3.88 -9.15 5.28
C LEU A 128 4.39 -8.20 6.37
N SER A 129 5.71 -8.16 6.56
CA SER A 129 6.34 -7.25 7.51
C SER A 129 6.15 -5.80 7.12
N CYS A 130 6.16 -5.46 5.83
CA CYS A 130 5.92 -4.10 5.38
C CYS A 130 4.45 -3.71 5.59
N THR A 131 3.50 -4.58 5.19
CA THR A 131 2.06 -4.36 5.38
C THR A 131 1.71 -4.04 6.83
N THR A 132 2.34 -4.71 7.79
CA THR A 132 2.07 -4.50 9.22
C THR A 132 2.85 -3.35 9.85
N LYS A 133 4.07 -3.04 9.38
CA LYS A 133 4.89 -1.95 9.92
C LYS A 133 4.43 -0.56 9.47
N PHE A 134 3.78 -0.46 8.32
CA PHE A 134 3.29 0.79 7.75
C PHE A 134 1.81 1.07 8.04
N ALA A 135 1.13 0.15 8.69
CA ALA A 135 -0.25 0.30 9.13
C ALA A 135 -0.30 1.18 10.40
N ALA A 136 -0.74 2.43 10.24
CA ALA A 136 -0.80 3.45 11.29
C ALA A 136 -2.24 3.88 11.59
#